data_AF-A0AAD3NDS8-F1
#
_entry.id   AF-A0AAD3NDS8-F1
#
_cell.length_a   1.000
_cell.length_b   1.000
_cell.length_c   1.000
_cell.angle_alpha   90.00
_cell.angle_beta   90.00
_cell.angle_gamma   90.00
#
_symmetry.space_group_name_H-M   'P 1'
#
loop_
_entity.id
_entity.type
_entity.pdbx_description
1 polymer ?
#
loop_
_entity_poly.entity_id
_entity_poly.type
_entity_poly.pdbx_seq_one_letter_code
_entity_poly.pdbx_strand_id
1 'polypeptide(L)'
;MNFTDIEKAINALGEKARNNELAVEDMDGGTFTISNGGVFGSLFGTPIINPPQSAILGMHGIFDRPVAINGQVEIRPMMYVALTYDHRLVDGREAVTFLRKIKSVVEDPRVLLLDM
;
A
#
# COMPACT_ATOMS: atom_id res chain seq x y z
N MET A 1 -12.72 -5.21 -11.44
CA MET A 1 -12.42 -3.77 -11.58
C MET A 1 -11.10 -3.63 -12.29
N ASN A 2 -11.02 -2.79 -13.31
CA ASN A 2 -9.73 -2.38 -13.89
C ASN A 2 -9.14 -1.20 -13.11
N PHE A 3 -7.93 -0.75 -13.46
CA PHE A 3 -7.27 0.40 -12.80
C PHE A 3 -8.11 1.68 -12.82
N THR A 4 -8.78 1.97 -13.93
CA THR A 4 -9.62 3.17 -14.06
C THR A 4 -10.85 3.10 -13.16
N ASP A 5 -11.47 1.92 -13.03
CA ASP A 5 -12.62 1.72 -12.14
C ASP A 5 -12.21 1.95 -10.68
N ILE A 6 -11.02 1.48 -10.28
CA ILE A 6 -10.46 1.67 -8.94
C ILE A 6 -10.27 3.15 -8.65
N GLU A 7 -9.64 3.91 -9.55
CA GLU A 7 -9.42 5.35 -9.39
C GLU A 7 -10.74 6.13 -9.28
N LYS A 8 -11.75 5.76 -10.08
CA LYS A 8 -13.08 6.37 -9.98
C LYS A 8 -13.75 6.09 -8.64
N ALA A 9 -13.64 4.85 -8.16
CA ALA A 9 -14.21 4.46 -6.87
C ALA A 9 -13.53 5.19 -5.69
N ILE A 10 -12.20 5.32 -5.71
CA ILE A 10 -11.44 6.06 -4.70
C ILE A 10 -11.86 7.53 -4.68
N ASN A 11 -11.96 8.16 -5.85
CA ASN A 11 -12.38 9.57 -5.94
C ASN A 11 -13.81 9.77 -5.42
N ALA A 12 -14.74 8.90 -5.79
CA ALA A 12 -16.13 8.98 -5.33
C ALA A 12 -16.23 8.84 -3.80
N LEU A 13 -15.51 7.89 -3.18
CA LEU A 13 -15.45 7.76 -1.72
C LEU A 13 -14.76 8.97 -1.06
N GLY A 14 -13.72 9.52 -1.69
CA GLY A 14 -13.02 10.71 -1.23
C GLY A 14 -13.91 11.96 -1.23
N GLU A 15 -14.75 12.14 -2.24
CA GLU A 15 -15.73 13.23 -2.29
C GLU A 15 -16.80 13.08 -1.20
N LYS A 16 -17.40 11.89 -1.07
CA LYS A 16 -18.34 11.59 0.02
C LYS A 16 -17.74 11.90 1.40
N ALA A 17 -16.50 11.47 1.64
CA ALA A 17 -15.81 11.72 2.90
C ALA A 17 -15.62 13.21 3.18
N ARG A 18 -15.22 14.02 2.18
CA ARG A 18 -15.06 15.48 2.33
C ARG A 18 -16.39 16.19 2.61
N ASN A 19 -17.48 15.68 2.04
CA ASN A 19 -18.82 16.24 2.23
C ASN A 19 -19.52 15.72 3.51
N ASN A 20 -18.89 14.80 4.26
CA ASN A 20 -19.49 14.08 5.39
C ASN A 20 -20.73 13.24 5.02
N GLU A 21 -20.74 12.70 3.80
CA GLU A 21 -21.81 11.87 3.23
C GLU A 21 -21.43 10.38 3.20
N LEU A 22 -20.34 10.01 3.87
CA LEU A 22 -19.89 8.62 3.95
C LEU A 22 -20.84 7.82 4.86
N ALA A 23 -21.51 6.83 4.29
CA ALA A 23 -22.46 6.03 5.03
C ALA A 23 -21.76 4.93 5.84
N VAL A 24 -22.45 4.32 6.81
CA VAL A 24 -21.85 3.26 7.63
C VAL A 24 -21.55 2.03 6.78
N GLU A 25 -22.42 1.75 5.81
CA GLU A 25 -22.26 0.64 4.85
C GLU A 25 -21.03 0.82 3.94
N ASP A 26 -20.61 2.05 3.68
CA ASP A 26 -19.38 2.35 2.91
C ASP A 26 -18.10 2.03 3.72
N MET A 27 -18.21 1.96 5.06
CA MET A 27 -17.10 1.70 5.99
C MET A 27 -17.09 0.26 6.53
N ASP A 28 -18.21 -0.45 6.45
CA ASP A 28 -18.36 -1.79 7.02
C ASP A 28 -17.62 -2.85 6.18
N GLY A 29 -17.05 -3.84 6.88
CA GLY A 29 -16.30 -4.94 6.28
C GLY A 29 -14.87 -4.60 5.85
N GLY A 30 -14.51 -5.01 4.63
CA GLY A 30 -13.15 -4.97 4.11
C GLY A 30 -12.26 -6.14 4.58
N THR A 31 -11.41 -6.65 3.69
CA THR A 31 -10.51 -7.79 3.98
C THR A 31 -9.06 -7.36 4.20
N PHE A 32 -8.70 -6.15 3.77
CA PHE A 32 -7.35 -5.61 3.84
C PHE A 32 -7.42 -4.08 3.84
N THR A 33 -6.48 -3.43 4.51
CA THR A 33 -6.40 -1.96 4.57
C THR A 33 -5.11 -1.47 3.94
N ILE A 34 -5.20 -0.38 3.18
CA ILE A 34 -4.05 0.42 2.73
C ILE A 34 -4.16 1.79 3.39
N SER A 35 -3.12 2.20 4.09
CA SER A 35 -3.02 3.52 4.70
C SER A 35 -1.83 4.28 4.12
N ASN A 36 -2.06 5.51 3.67
CA ASN A 36 -1.01 6.36 3.13
C ASN A 36 -0.69 7.48 4.12
N GLY A 37 0.38 7.30 4.90
CA GLY A 37 0.94 8.34 5.77
C GLY A 37 1.92 9.27 5.04
N GLY A 38 2.28 8.93 3.80
CA GLY A 38 3.20 9.70 2.97
C GLY A 38 2.69 11.10 2.62
N VAL A 39 1.37 11.31 2.62
CA VAL A 39 0.75 12.63 2.43
C VAL A 39 1.18 13.65 3.50
N PHE A 40 1.61 13.16 4.67
CA PHE A 40 2.10 14.00 5.78
C PHE A 40 3.64 14.00 5.88
N GLY A 41 4.35 13.43 4.90
CA GLY A 41 5.82 13.36 4.92
C GLY A 41 6.40 12.30 5.85
N SER A 42 5.62 11.29 6.26
CA SER A 42 6.15 10.17 7.05
C SER A 42 7.22 9.40 6.26
N LEU A 43 8.36 9.11 6.89
CA LEU A 43 9.43 8.32 6.26
C LEU A 43 9.13 6.81 6.34
N PHE A 44 8.77 6.33 7.52
CA PHE A 44 8.34 4.95 7.80
C PHE A 44 7.54 4.93 9.11
N GLY A 45 6.80 3.85 9.36
CA GLY A 45 6.02 3.66 10.57
C GLY A 45 5.44 2.25 10.66
N THR A 46 4.84 1.96 11.81
CA THR A 46 4.18 0.67 12.10
C THR A 46 2.66 0.87 12.07
N PRO A 47 1.98 0.65 10.93
CA PRO A 47 0.54 0.82 10.85
C PRO A 47 -0.17 -0.17 11.79
N ILE A 48 -1.30 0.24 12.36
CA ILE A 48 -2.11 -0.59 13.26
C ILE A 48 -3.17 -1.32 12.43
N ILE A 49 -3.30 -2.63 12.63
CA ILE A 49 -4.32 -3.45 11.95
C ILE A 49 -5.72 -2.91 12.29
N ASN A 50 -6.58 -2.81 11.28
CA ASN A 50 -7.99 -2.47 11.46
C ASN A 50 -8.82 -3.75 11.69
N PRO A 51 -9.21 -4.10 12.93
CA PRO A 51 -9.95 -5.34 13.18
C PRO A 51 -11.31 -5.32 12.47
N PRO A 52 -11.80 -6.45 11.95
CA PRO A 52 -11.32 -7.83 12.15
C PRO A 52 -10.29 -8.31 11.11
N GLN A 53 -9.66 -7.42 10.33
CA GLN A 53 -8.73 -7.80 9.27
C GLN A 53 -7.42 -8.39 9.83
N SER A 54 -6.69 -9.12 8.97
CA SER A 54 -5.45 -9.80 9.37
C SER A 54 -4.17 -9.02 9.08
N ALA A 55 -4.23 -7.98 8.24
CA ALA A 55 -3.05 -7.20 7.85
C ALA A 55 -3.40 -5.81 7.31
N ILE A 56 -2.41 -4.91 7.32
CA ILE A 56 -2.49 -3.54 6.80
C ILE A 56 -1.18 -3.15 6.11
N LEU A 57 -1.28 -2.54 4.93
CA LEU A 57 -0.16 -1.94 4.20
C LEU A 57 -0.06 -0.44 4.51
N GLY A 58 1.09 -0.02 5.02
CA GLY A 58 1.46 1.38 5.20
C GLY A 58 2.33 1.89 4.05
N MET A 59 1.80 2.84 3.28
CA MET A 59 2.56 3.65 2.33
C MET A 59 3.11 4.91 3.03
N HIS A 60 4.32 5.31 2.63
CA HIS A 60 5.04 6.44 3.20
C HIS A 60 5.44 7.43 2.11
N GLY A 61 6.15 8.49 2.50
CA GLY A 61 6.59 9.52 1.56
C GLY A 61 7.57 8.97 0.54
N ILE A 62 7.55 9.59 -0.64
CA ILE A 62 8.53 9.36 -1.70
C ILE A 62 9.62 10.41 -1.55
N PHE A 63 10.85 9.96 -1.35
CA PHE A 63 12.01 10.83 -1.17
C PHE A 63 13.13 10.40 -2.11
N ASP A 64 13.83 11.37 -2.68
CA ASP A 64 15.03 11.10 -3.48
C ASP A 64 16.14 10.56 -2.58
N ARG A 65 16.64 9.38 -2.91
CA ARG A 65 17.67 8.69 -2.12
C ARG A 65 18.75 8.09 -3.02
N PRO A 66 20.03 8.15 -2.60
CA PRO A 66 21.10 7.43 -3.29
C PRO A 66 20.90 5.92 -3.09
N VAL A 67 20.87 5.18 -4.19
CA VAL A 67 20.76 3.73 -4.23
C VAL A 67 21.83 3.16 -5.17
N ALA A 68 22.30 1.95 -4.87
CA ALA A 68 23.24 1.26 -5.73
C ALA A 68 22.49 0.50 -6.83
N ILE A 69 22.75 0.82 -8.10
CA ILE A 69 22.21 0.13 -9.27
C ILE A 69 23.39 -0.25 -10.17
N ASN A 70 23.54 -1.54 -10.46
CA ASN A 70 24.62 -2.07 -11.30
C ASN A 70 26.03 -1.58 -10.89
N GLY A 71 26.28 -1.44 -9.59
CA GLY A 71 27.57 -0.99 -9.05
C GLY A 71 27.79 0.52 -9.06
N GLN A 72 26.82 1.32 -9.48
CA GLN A 72 26.88 2.79 -9.46
C GLN A 72 25.89 3.37 -8.45
N VAL A 73 26.22 4.52 -7.85
CA VAL A 73 25.30 5.26 -6.98
C VAL A 73 24.45 6.17 -7.85
N GLU A 74 23.15 5.94 -7.84
CA GLU A 74 22.15 6.72 -8.56
C GLU A 74 21.11 7.27 -7.58
N ILE A 75 20.60 8.47 -7.83
CA ILE A 75 19.49 9.03 -7.05
C ILE A 75 18.19 8.50 -7.63
N ARG A 76 17.33 7.91 -6.79
CA ARG A 76 16.01 7.42 -7.17
C ARG A 76 14.92 7.90 -6.21
N PRO A 77 13.69 8.12 -6.70
CA PRO A 77 12.53 8.33 -5.84
C PRO A 77 12.21 7.02 -5.12
N MET A 78 12.41 6.99 -3.80
CA MET A 78 12.27 5.78 -2.99
C MET A 78 11.18 5.99 -1.93
N MET A 79 10.41 4.94 -1.68
CA MET A 79 9.39 4.87 -0.63
C MET A 79 9.64 3.64 0.23
N TYR A 80 9.53 3.79 1.55
CA TYR A 80 9.39 2.64 2.44
C TYR A 80 7.94 2.17 2.47
N VAL A 81 7.74 0.87 2.43
CA VAL A 81 6.44 0.23 2.64
C VAL A 81 6.51 -0.64 3.87
N ALA A 82 5.49 -0.58 4.72
CA ALA A 82 5.38 -1.39 5.93
C ALA A 82 4.17 -2.32 5.82
N LEU A 83 4.33 -3.57 6.21
CA LEU A 83 3.22 -4.51 6.36
C LEU A 83 3.15 -4.91 7.84
N THR A 84 2.07 -4.53 8.51
CA THR A 84 1.74 -5.09 9.82
C THR A 84 0.74 -6.22 9.60
N TYR A 85 0.97 -7.35 10.23
CA TYR A 85 0.17 -8.56 10.05
C TYR A 85 0.01 -9.30 11.37
N ASP A 86 -1.11 -10.01 11.50
CA ASP A 86 -1.41 -10.85 12.65
C ASP A 86 -0.63 -12.16 12.54
N HIS A 87 0.45 -12.27 13.32
CA HIS A 87 1.30 -13.45 13.38
C HIS A 87 0.59 -14.73 13.84
N ARG A 88 -0.62 -14.65 14.40
CA ARG A 88 -1.43 -15.83 14.71
C ARG A 88 -1.97 -16.51 13.46
N LEU A 89 -2.07 -15.77 12.35
CA LEU A 89 -2.67 -16.22 11.10
C LEU A 89 -1.68 -16.24 9.93
N VAL A 90 -0.76 -15.28 9.88
CA VAL A 90 0.17 -15.09 8.76
C VAL A 90 1.60 -15.35 9.23
N ASP A 91 2.29 -16.25 8.55
CA ASP A 91 3.70 -16.53 8.83
C ASP A 91 4.63 -15.46 8.21
N GLY A 92 5.82 -15.30 8.79
CA GLY A 92 6.82 -14.34 8.32
C GLY A 92 7.20 -14.56 6.85
N ARG A 93 7.25 -15.81 6.39
CA ARG A 93 7.49 -16.11 4.96
C ARG A 93 6.41 -15.51 4.07
N GLU A 94 5.14 -15.71 4.42
CA GLU A 94 4.00 -15.23 3.63
C GLU A 94 3.98 -13.70 3.57
N ALA A 95 4.11 -13.05 4.72
CA ALA A 95 4.19 -11.60 4.82
C ALA A 95 5.32 -10.99 3.97
N VAL A 96 6.52 -11.57 4.03
CA VAL A 96 7.68 -11.10 3.25
C VAL A 96 7.45 -11.31 1.76
N THR A 97 6.94 -12.48 1.35
CA THR A 97 6.67 -12.76 -0.07
C THR A 97 5.57 -11.85 -0.64
N PHE A 98 4.51 -11.60 0.13
CA PHE A 98 3.44 -10.66 -0.23
C PHE A 98 3.99 -9.25 -0.45
N LEU A 99 4.76 -8.72 0.51
CA LEU A 99 5.32 -7.37 0.40
C LEU A 99 6.33 -7.26 -0.76
N ARG A 100 7.11 -8.32 -1.00
CA ARG A 100 8.03 -8.39 -2.15
C ARG A 100 7.27 -8.42 -3.48
N LYS A 101 6.11 -9.09 -3.56
CA LYS A 101 5.28 -9.09 -4.77
C LYS A 101 4.76 -7.70 -5.07
N ILE A 102 4.23 -6.99 -4.06
CA ILE A 102 3.80 -5.59 -4.19
C ILE A 102 4.96 -4.73 -4.69
N LYS A 103 6.13 -4.82 -4.05
CA LYS A 103 7.34 -4.12 -4.49
C LYS A 103 7.62 -4.37 -5.97
N SER A 104 7.69 -5.63 -6.40
CA SER A 104 8.04 -5.97 -7.79
C SER A 104 7.03 -5.43 -8.81
N VAL A 105 5.74 -5.47 -8.49
CA VAL A 105 4.66 -4.98 -9.34
C VAL A 105 4.67 -3.46 -9.44
N VAL A 106 5.01 -2.75 -8.36
CA VAL A 106 5.09 -1.29 -8.37
C VAL A 106 6.36 -0.81 -9.08
N GLU A 107 7.49 -1.50 -8.90
CA GLU A 107 8.74 -1.17 -9.60
C GLU A 107 8.66 -1.50 -11.11
N ASP A 108 7.93 -2.54 -11.49
CA ASP A 108 7.65 -2.89 -12.89
C ASP A 108 6.20 -3.36 -13.09
N PRO A 109 5.27 -2.44 -13.45
CA PRO A 109 3.86 -2.77 -13.64
C PRO A 109 3.58 -3.79 -14.76
N ARG A 110 4.53 -4.02 -15.68
CA ARG A 110 4.38 -5.01 -16.76
C ARG A 110 4.23 -6.43 -16.20
N VAL A 111 4.74 -6.69 -15.00
CA VAL A 111 4.60 -7.99 -14.32
C VAL A 111 3.11 -8.36 -14.15
N LEU A 112 2.22 -7.39 -13.94
CA LEU A 112 0.77 -7.65 -13.84
C LEU A 112 0.14 -8.11 -15.15
N LEU A 113 0.71 -7.75 -16.30
CA LEU A 113 0.20 -8.15 -17.60
C LEU A 113 0.68 -9.54 -18.01
N LEU A 114 1.75 -10.03 -17.38
CA LEU A 114 2.42 -11.27 -17.74
C LEU A 114 1.94 -12.47 -16.90
N ASP A 115 1.04 -12.27 -15.93
CA ASP A 115 0.57 -13.28 -14.95
C ASP A 115 1.72 -14.11 -14.32
N MET A 116 2.91 -13.49 -14.21
CA MET A 116 4.09 -14.02 -13.52
C MET A 116 4.13 -13.54 -12.09
#